data_AF-A0A4Y9QU60-F1
#
_entry.id   AF-A0A4Y9QU60-F1
#
_cell.length_a   1.000
_cell.length_b   1.000
_cell.length_c   1.000
_cell.angle_alpha   90.00
_cell.angle_beta   90.00
_cell.angle_gamma   90.00
#
_symmetry.space_group_name_H-M   'P 1'
#
loop_
_entity.id
_entity.type
_entity.pdbx_description
1 polymer ?
#
loop_
_entity_poly.entity_id
_entity_poly.type
_entity_poly.pdbx_seq_one_letter_code
_entity_poly.pdbx_strand_id
1 'polypeptide(L)'
;MAFWDRNKNSKELRVIKTARDKDSINKAAKNGYKPVIKKVEPSEQIRSKFSVIQNKKTGEIEIIGDYRMEYHMDNESEYETVIEWTFYYPYKFKSPFAAYLIPKDIETGERVFIEDLIEDYIGASWNQGDTYRLESCEAIWNGTDLEIQYDPMTNRSDFVG
;
A
#
# COMPACT_ATOMS: atom_id res chain seq x y z
N MET A 1 -4.49 9.71 18.57
CA MET A 1 -3.12 9.43 18.11
C MET A 1 -3.15 9.42 16.60
N ALA A 2 -2.29 10.21 15.95
CA ALA A 2 -2.31 10.37 14.51
C ALA A 2 -2.03 9.04 13.79
N PHE A 3 -2.76 8.77 12.70
CA PHE A 3 -2.73 7.56 11.86
C PHE A 3 -1.33 7.12 11.36
N TRP A 4 -0.31 7.95 11.57
CA TRP A 4 1.06 7.83 11.07
C TRP A 4 2.03 7.13 12.03
N ASP A 5 1.62 6.80 13.27
CA ASP A 5 2.53 6.27 14.29
C ASP A 5 2.78 4.75 14.22
N ARG A 6 1.92 3.99 13.52
CA ARG A 6 2.02 2.52 13.47
C ARG A 6 2.97 1.98 12.41
N ASN A 7 3.33 2.81 11.43
CA ASN A 7 4.33 2.49 10.40
C ASN A 7 5.76 2.83 10.85
N LYS A 8 5.99 3.00 12.16
CA LYS A 8 7.29 3.40 12.71
C LYS A 8 8.05 2.21 13.28
N ASN A 9 9.36 2.24 13.05
CA ASN A 9 10.32 1.34 13.68
C ASN A 9 10.55 1.70 15.17
N SER A 10 9.51 1.57 15.99
CA SER A 10 9.52 1.96 17.41
C SER A 10 10.50 1.16 18.28
N LYS A 11 10.90 -0.02 17.81
CA LYS A 11 11.88 -0.90 18.47
C LYS A 11 13.31 -0.70 17.96
N GLU A 12 13.55 0.29 17.11
CA GLU A 12 14.87 0.60 16.51
C GLU A 12 15.53 -0.63 15.87
N LEU A 13 14.73 -1.51 15.27
CA LEU A 13 15.20 -2.72 14.60
C LEU A 13 16.06 -2.35 13.39
N ARG A 14 16.93 -3.27 12.97
CA ARG A 14 17.63 -3.15 11.69
C ARG A 14 16.61 -3.00 10.56
N VAL A 15 16.82 -2.01 9.69
CA VAL A 15 15.91 -1.71 8.58
C VAL A 15 16.33 -2.46 7.32
N ILE A 16 15.40 -3.21 6.73
CA ILE A 16 15.54 -3.81 5.41
C ILE A 16 14.91 -2.88 4.37
N LYS A 17 15.71 -2.57 3.34
CA LYS A 17 15.31 -1.73 2.21
C LYS A 17 14.71 -2.58 1.09
N THR A 18 13.85 -1.96 0.29
CA THR A 18 13.22 -2.59 -0.88
C THR A 18 13.69 -1.91 -2.16
N ALA A 19 14.10 -2.71 -3.14
CA ALA A 19 14.40 -2.25 -4.50
C ALA A 19 13.27 -2.64 -5.46
N ARG A 20 12.70 -1.64 -6.16
CA ARG A 20 11.51 -1.80 -7.02
C ARG A 20 11.83 -1.87 -8.53
N ASP A 21 13.10 -1.95 -8.89
CA ASP A 21 13.55 -2.07 -10.28
C ASP A 21 14.85 -2.86 -10.42
N LYS A 22 15.07 -3.36 -11.64
CA LYS A 22 16.22 -4.18 -12.01
C LYS A 22 17.56 -3.51 -11.67
N ASP A 23 17.70 -2.21 -11.93
CA ASP A 23 18.97 -1.52 -11.81
C ASP A 23 19.36 -1.31 -10.34
N SER A 24 18.38 -0.93 -9.52
CA SER A 24 18.49 -0.82 -8.05
C SER A 24 18.84 -2.17 -7.41
N ILE A 25 18.18 -3.25 -7.83
CA ILE A 25 18.45 -4.63 -7.36
C ILE A 25 19.90 -5.02 -7.69
N ASN A 26 20.32 -4.85 -8.95
CA ASN A 26 21.66 -5.20 -9.39
C ASN A 26 22.74 -4.35 -8.71
N LYS A 27 22.47 -3.06 -8.50
CA LYS A 27 23.38 -2.17 -7.76
C LYS A 27 23.58 -2.65 -6.32
N ALA A 28 22.50 -3.01 -5.63
CA ALA A 28 22.57 -3.54 -4.27
C ALA A 28 23.35 -4.87 -4.21
N ALA A 29 23.11 -5.77 -5.17
CA ALA A 29 23.85 -7.03 -5.27
C ALA A 29 25.36 -6.81 -5.44
N LYS A 30 25.75 -5.89 -6.34
CA LYS A 30 27.17 -5.49 -6.53
C LYS A 30 27.79 -4.90 -5.27
N ASN A 31 27.00 -4.20 -4.46
CA ASN A 31 27.41 -3.66 -3.18
C ASN A 31 27.40 -4.69 -2.04
N GLY A 32 27.11 -5.95 -2.35
CA GLY A 32 27.20 -7.06 -1.41
C GLY A 32 25.90 -7.42 -0.69
N TYR A 33 24.78 -6.74 -0.95
CA TYR A 33 23.49 -7.22 -0.44
C TYR A 33 23.09 -8.52 -1.15
N LYS A 34 22.33 -9.37 -0.46
CA LYS A 34 21.63 -10.52 -1.06
C LYS A 34 20.19 -10.10 -1.37
N PRO A 35 19.81 -9.87 -2.63
CA PRO A 35 18.42 -9.54 -2.96
C PRO A 35 17.54 -10.78 -2.83
N VAL A 36 16.46 -10.67 -2.07
CA VAL A 36 15.38 -11.68 -2.03
C VAL A 36 14.26 -11.18 -2.92
N ILE A 37 14.16 -11.78 -4.11
CA ILE A 37 13.24 -11.36 -5.16
C ILE A 37 11.83 -11.87 -4.88
N LYS A 38 10.85 -10.98 -5.05
CA LYS A 38 9.42 -11.24 -4.88
C LYS A 38 8.66 -10.76 -6.09
N LYS A 39 7.62 -11.50 -6.47
CA LYS A 39 6.60 -11.01 -7.39
C LYS A 39 5.76 -9.96 -6.67
N VAL A 40 5.36 -8.92 -7.40
CA VAL A 40 4.40 -7.94 -6.90
C VAL A 40 3.01 -8.40 -7.35
N GLU A 41 2.14 -8.69 -6.40
CA GLU A 41 0.79 -9.21 -6.63
C GLU A 41 -0.25 -8.31 -5.95
N PRO A 42 -0.94 -7.46 -6.73
CA PRO A 42 -2.05 -6.66 -6.21
C PRO A 42 -3.14 -7.55 -5.60
N SER A 43 -3.60 -7.22 -4.41
CA SER A 43 -4.71 -7.87 -3.75
C SER A 43 -6.02 -7.24 -4.17
N GLU A 44 -7.01 -8.06 -4.55
CA GLU A 44 -8.38 -7.62 -4.81
C GLU A 44 -9.07 -7.02 -3.57
N GLN A 45 -8.52 -7.30 -2.38
CA GLN A 45 -9.00 -6.73 -1.12
C GLN A 45 -8.53 -5.31 -0.90
N ILE A 46 -7.53 -4.82 -1.65
CA ILE A 46 -7.08 -3.43 -1.60
C ILE A 46 -7.77 -2.66 -2.71
N ARG A 47 -8.56 -1.69 -2.31
CA ARG A 47 -9.39 -0.95 -3.24
C ARG A 47 -9.74 0.43 -2.69
N SER A 48 -9.84 1.40 -3.59
CA SER A 48 -10.43 2.70 -3.29
C SER A 48 -11.65 2.92 -4.16
N LYS A 49 -12.67 3.55 -3.58
CA LYS A 49 -13.91 3.86 -4.29
C LYS A 49 -13.79 5.17 -5.05
N PHE A 50 -14.48 5.26 -6.18
CA PHE A 50 -14.65 6.52 -6.90
C PHE A 50 -15.96 6.51 -7.70
N SER A 51 -16.43 7.71 -8.00
CA SER A 51 -17.42 7.99 -9.03
C SER A 51 -16.92 9.17 -9.86
N VAL A 52 -17.34 9.24 -11.12
CA VAL A 52 -16.98 10.34 -12.02
C VAL A 52 -18.25 11.08 -12.41
N ILE A 53 -18.23 12.38 -12.17
CA ILE A 53 -19.30 13.30 -12.54
C ILE A 53 -18.79 14.26 -13.59
N GLN A 54 -19.68 14.72 -14.46
CA GLN A 54 -19.34 15.62 -15.56
C GLN A 54 -20.30 16.81 -15.57
N ASN A 55 -19.74 18.02 -15.71
CA ASN A 55 -20.54 19.22 -15.89
C ASN A 55 -21.23 19.18 -17.27
N LYS A 56 -22.55 19.27 -17.29
CA LYS A 56 -23.39 19.16 -18.50
C LYS A 56 -23.14 20.28 -19.52
N LYS A 57 -22.60 21.43 -19.10
CA LYS A 57 -22.37 22.60 -19.95
C LYS A 57 -20.93 22.67 -20.46
N THR A 58 -19.94 22.45 -19.59
CA THR A 58 -18.52 22.62 -19.93
C THR A 58 -17.85 21.32 -20.38
N GLY A 59 -18.40 20.17 -19.98
CA GLY A 59 -17.80 18.85 -20.20
C GLY A 59 -16.62 18.54 -19.26
N GLU A 60 -16.29 19.43 -18.32
CA GLU A 60 -15.27 19.19 -17.29
C GLU A 60 -15.74 18.09 -16.33
N ILE A 61 -14.78 17.31 -15.81
CA ILE A 61 -15.06 16.19 -14.91
C ILE A 61 -14.57 16.47 -13.50
N GLU A 62 -15.24 15.86 -12.53
CA GLU A 62 -14.77 15.75 -11.15
C GLU A 62 -14.80 14.28 -10.72
N ILE A 63 -13.82 13.89 -9.91
CA ILE A 63 -13.73 12.55 -9.32
C ILE A 63 -14.10 12.68 -7.85
N ILE A 64 -15.14 11.96 -7.43
CA ILE A 64 -15.62 11.96 -6.06
C ILE A 64 -15.23 10.65 -5.38
N GLY A 65 -14.73 10.73 -4.14
CA GLY A 65 -14.22 9.59 -3.37
C GLY A 65 -14.90 9.37 -2.02
N ASP A 66 -15.88 10.20 -1.68
CA ASP A 66 -16.66 10.14 -0.43
C ASP A 66 -18.14 10.04 -0.79
N TYR A 67 -18.84 9.01 -0.30
CA TYR A 67 -20.27 8.82 -0.58
C TYR A 67 -21.12 10.01 -0.14
N ARG A 68 -20.67 10.80 0.83
CA ARG A 68 -21.40 11.98 1.33
C ARG A 68 -21.42 13.13 0.33
N MET A 69 -20.55 13.13 -0.68
CA MET A 69 -20.56 14.16 -1.73
C MET A 69 -21.72 13.99 -2.71
N GLU A 70 -22.31 12.79 -2.79
CA GLU A 70 -23.46 12.50 -3.67
C GLU A 70 -24.74 13.23 -3.22
N TYR A 71 -24.82 13.66 -1.95
CA TYR A 71 -25.94 14.43 -1.41
C TYR A 71 -26.17 15.79 -2.09
N HIS A 72 -25.23 16.24 -2.93
CA HIS A 72 -25.32 17.48 -3.71
C HIS A 72 -25.74 17.28 -5.18
N MET A 73 -26.14 16.06 -5.57
CA MET A 73 -26.55 15.71 -6.92
C MET A 73 -28.06 15.47 -7.00
N ASP A 74 -28.86 16.53 -6.93
CA ASP A 74 -30.28 16.46 -7.26
C ASP A 74 -30.52 16.63 -8.78
N ASN A 75 -31.79 16.56 -9.20
CA ASN A 75 -32.17 16.71 -10.61
C ASN A 75 -31.84 18.11 -11.18
N GLU A 76 -31.59 19.11 -10.33
CA GLU A 76 -31.22 20.47 -10.74
C GLU A 76 -29.69 20.66 -10.83
N SER A 77 -28.91 19.64 -10.47
CA SER A 77 -27.46 19.68 -10.54
C SER A 77 -26.96 19.95 -11.97
N GLU A 78 -25.97 20.85 -12.06
CA GLU A 78 -25.23 21.11 -13.30
C GLU A 78 -24.35 19.93 -13.74
N TYR A 79 -24.24 18.90 -12.89
CA TYR A 79 -23.46 17.70 -13.14
C TYR A 79 -24.36 16.49 -13.40
N GLU A 80 -23.83 15.54 -14.16
CA GLU A 80 -24.38 14.18 -14.30
C GLU A 80 -23.33 13.13 -13.93
N THR A 81 -23.78 12.01 -13.40
CA THR A 81 -22.89 10.86 -13.13
C THR A 81 -22.60 10.14 -14.44
N VAL A 82 -21.33 10.06 -14.82
CA VAL A 82 -20.88 9.37 -16.04
C VAL A 82 -20.25 8.01 -15.73
N ILE A 83 -19.71 7.82 -14.53
CA ILE A 83 -19.29 6.53 -14.00
C ILE A 83 -19.88 6.39 -12.61
N GLU A 84 -20.76 5.40 -12.42
CA GLU A 84 -21.30 5.05 -11.11
C GLU A 84 -20.21 4.61 -10.13
N TRP A 85 -20.53 4.63 -8.84
CA TRP A 85 -19.62 4.19 -7.80
C TRP A 85 -19.05 2.80 -8.07
N THR A 86 -17.72 2.76 -8.18
CA THR A 86 -16.98 1.53 -8.39
C THR A 86 -15.65 1.59 -7.66
N PHE A 87 -14.91 0.47 -7.70
CA PHE A 87 -13.65 0.30 -7.01
C PHE A 87 -12.51 0.11 -7.99
N TYR A 88 -11.33 0.59 -7.62
CA TYR A 88 -10.09 0.33 -8.34
C TYR A 88 -8.95 0.08 -7.36
N TYR A 89 -7.88 -0.56 -7.85
CA TYR A 89 -6.65 -0.72 -7.11
C TYR A 89 -5.83 0.60 -7.15
N PRO A 90 -5.59 1.28 -6.02
CA PRO A 90 -5.10 2.64 -6.02
C PRO A 90 -3.57 2.78 -6.13
N TYR A 91 -2.82 1.67 -6.13
CA TYR A 91 -1.35 1.70 -6.15
C TYR A 91 -0.79 1.35 -7.53
N LYS A 92 0.32 2.01 -7.87
CA LYS A 92 1.09 1.72 -9.09
C LYS A 92 2.50 1.32 -8.71
N PHE A 93 2.93 0.15 -9.19
CA PHE A 93 4.28 -0.35 -8.97
C PHE A 93 5.17 -0.10 -10.18
N LYS A 94 6.45 0.18 -9.91
CA LYS A 94 7.46 0.46 -10.95
C LYS A 94 7.76 -0.77 -11.82
N SER A 95 7.73 -1.96 -11.22
CA SER A 95 7.99 -3.24 -11.88
C SER A 95 7.05 -4.31 -11.31
N PRO A 96 6.78 -5.40 -12.05
CA PRO A 96 5.99 -6.53 -11.55
C PRO A 96 6.76 -7.43 -10.56
N PHE A 97 7.94 -6.97 -10.12
CA PHE A 97 8.80 -7.64 -9.15
C PHE A 97 9.53 -6.58 -8.31
N ALA A 98 9.97 -6.99 -7.13
CA ALA A 98 10.80 -6.18 -6.24
C ALA A 98 11.74 -7.10 -5.46
N ALA A 99 12.65 -6.53 -4.67
CA ALA A 99 13.51 -7.32 -3.81
C ALA A 99 13.74 -6.67 -2.45
N TYR A 100 13.75 -7.49 -1.41
CA TYR A 100 14.33 -7.11 -0.13
C TYR A 100 15.85 -7.18 -0.20
N LEU A 101 16.52 -6.14 0.28
CA LEU A 101 17.98 -6.03 0.26
C LEU A 101 18.54 -6.55 1.58
N ILE A 102 18.90 -7.83 1.61
CA ILE A 102 19.35 -8.49 2.82
C ILE A 102 20.85 -8.23 3.04
N PRO A 103 21.26 -7.67 4.18
CA PRO A 103 22.68 -7.47 4.48
C PRO A 103 23.37 -8.81 4.77
N LYS A 104 24.69 -8.91 4.53
CA LYS A 104 25.43 -10.17 4.63
C LYS A 104 25.55 -10.70 6.05
N ASP A 105 25.53 -9.81 7.02
CA ASP A 105 25.69 -10.05 8.44
C ASP A 105 24.34 -10.23 9.16
N ILE A 106 23.25 -10.47 8.43
CA ILE A 106 21.97 -10.83 9.04
C ILE A 106 22.06 -12.25 9.62
N GLU A 107 21.51 -12.43 10.82
CA GLU A 107 21.47 -13.74 11.47
C GLU A 107 20.09 -14.40 11.34
N THR A 108 20.05 -15.74 11.25
CA THR A 108 18.77 -16.46 11.25
C THR A 108 18.07 -16.26 12.59
N GLY A 109 16.79 -15.93 12.56
CA GLY A 109 15.99 -15.53 13.72
C GLY A 109 16.04 -14.03 14.01
N GLU A 110 16.85 -13.25 13.30
CA GLU A 110 16.91 -11.80 13.48
C GLU A 110 15.58 -11.15 13.08
N ARG A 111 15.04 -10.37 14.01
CA ARG A 111 13.84 -9.55 13.81
C ARG A 111 14.26 -8.20 13.23
N VAL A 112 13.65 -7.86 12.10
CA VAL A 112 13.97 -6.67 11.32
C VAL A 112 12.71 -5.86 11.04
N PHE A 113 12.90 -4.62 10.62
CA PHE A 113 11.83 -3.74 10.17
C PHE A 113 11.92 -3.53 8.65
N ILE A 114 10.83 -3.78 7.94
CA ILE A 114 10.70 -3.52 6.51
C ILE A 114 9.97 -2.20 6.33
N GLU A 115 10.62 -1.20 5.74
CA GLU A 115 10.01 0.13 5.57
C GLU A 115 9.12 0.27 4.34
N ASP A 116 9.33 -0.59 3.33
CA ASP A 116 8.57 -0.64 2.09
C ASP A 116 8.24 -2.11 1.80
N LEU A 117 7.16 -2.60 2.39
CA LEU A 117 6.65 -3.96 2.24
C LEU A 117 6.43 -4.27 0.75
N ILE A 118 6.58 -5.51 0.28
CA ILE A 118 6.31 -5.89 -1.13
C ILE A 118 4.92 -6.52 -1.24
N GLU A 119 4.55 -7.34 -0.27
CA GLU A 119 3.25 -7.98 -0.16
C GLU A 119 2.12 -6.98 0.06
N ASP A 120 0.90 -7.40 -0.25
CA ASP A 120 -0.24 -6.49 -0.36
C ASP A 120 -1.27 -6.73 0.77
N TYR A 121 -0.78 -6.60 2.00
CA TYR A 121 -1.60 -6.69 3.21
C TYR A 121 -2.38 -5.40 3.47
N ILE A 122 -3.51 -5.49 4.16
CA ILE A 122 -4.35 -4.33 4.50
C ILE A 122 -3.77 -3.61 5.72
N GLY A 123 -3.31 -2.37 5.53
CA GLY A 123 -2.82 -1.50 6.60
C GLY A 123 -3.88 -0.55 7.15
N ALA A 124 -4.90 -0.21 6.36
CA ALA A 124 -6.01 0.59 6.83
C ALA A 124 -7.32 0.26 6.12
N SER A 125 -8.44 0.53 6.79
CA SER A 125 -9.77 0.47 6.19
C SER A 125 -10.62 1.67 6.57
N TRP A 126 -11.41 2.15 5.62
CA TRP A 126 -12.45 3.14 5.86
C TRP A 126 -13.80 2.43 5.93
N ASN A 127 -14.66 2.81 6.88
CA ASN A 127 -16.02 2.27 6.99
C ASN A 127 -16.91 2.49 5.76
N GLN A 128 -16.47 3.29 4.78
CA GLN A 128 -17.12 3.44 3.47
C GLN A 128 -16.62 2.44 2.41
N GLY A 129 -15.76 1.48 2.76
CA GLY A 129 -15.38 0.36 1.90
C GLY A 129 -13.97 0.44 1.29
N ASP A 130 -13.28 1.56 1.43
CA ASP A 130 -11.88 1.70 1.03
C ASP A 130 -10.94 0.91 1.94
N THR A 131 -9.88 0.41 1.36
CA THR A 131 -8.84 -0.38 2.01
C THR A 131 -7.50 -0.02 1.40
N TYR A 132 -6.51 0.16 2.28
CA TYR A 132 -5.20 0.69 1.91
C TYR A 132 -4.12 -0.29 2.33
N ARG A 133 -3.05 -0.28 1.55
CA ARG A 133 -1.91 -1.17 1.71
C ARG A 133 -1.13 -0.87 2.98
N LEU A 134 -0.68 -1.92 3.66
CA LEU A 134 0.30 -1.82 4.73
C LEU A 134 1.67 -1.45 4.13
N GLU A 135 2.19 -0.29 4.51
CA GLU A 135 3.44 0.22 3.95
C GLU A 135 4.66 -0.48 4.54
N SER A 136 4.64 -0.74 5.85
CA SER A 136 5.77 -1.26 6.61
C SER A 136 5.34 -2.26 7.66
N CYS A 137 6.23 -3.18 8.02
CA CYS A 137 5.98 -4.16 9.06
C CYS A 137 7.27 -4.75 9.62
N GLU A 138 7.16 -5.49 10.72
CA GLU A 138 8.25 -6.34 11.20
C GLU A 138 8.30 -7.64 10.40
N ALA A 139 9.50 -8.23 10.31
CA ALA A 139 9.71 -9.56 9.74
C ALA A 139 10.82 -10.30 10.50
N ILE A 140 10.85 -11.63 10.39
CA ILE A 140 11.92 -12.47 10.92
C ILE A 140 12.68 -13.09 9.74
N TRP A 141 14.01 -12.99 9.75
CA TRP A 141 14.83 -13.66 8.75
C TRP A 141 14.96 -15.15 9.08
N ASN A 142 14.52 -16.04 8.20
CA ASN A 142 14.61 -17.49 8.43
C ASN A 142 15.84 -18.17 7.79
N GLY A 143 16.79 -17.38 7.29
CA GLY A 143 17.97 -17.88 6.55
C GLY A 143 17.79 -17.87 5.04
N THR A 144 16.55 -17.82 4.56
CA THR A 144 16.22 -17.84 3.12
C THR A 144 15.29 -16.72 2.69
N ASP A 145 14.34 -16.35 3.53
CA ASP A 145 13.29 -15.37 3.25
C ASP A 145 12.92 -14.58 4.53
N LEU A 146 12.16 -13.49 4.35
CA LEU A 146 11.59 -12.70 5.43
C LEU A 146 10.17 -13.19 5.76
N GLU A 147 10.00 -13.73 6.96
CA GLU A 147 8.71 -14.13 7.50
C GLU A 147 7.97 -12.91 8.04
N ILE A 148 7.06 -12.38 7.22
CA ILE A 148 6.26 -11.19 7.53
C ILE A 148 5.43 -11.42 8.79
N GLN A 149 5.59 -10.53 9.78
CA GLN A 149 4.88 -10.59 11.06
C GLN A 149 3.62 -9.72 11.01
N TYR A 150 2.72 -10.02 10.07
CA TYR A 150 1.46 -9.30 9.90
C TYR A 150 0.36 -9.90 10.76
N ASP A 151 -0.27 -9.07 11.57
CA ASP A 151 -1.48 -9.34 12.32
C ASP A 151 -2.50 -8.20 12.09
N PRO A 152 -3.66 -8.45 11.44
CA PRO A 152 -4.66 -7.42 11.18
C PRO A 152 -5.17 -6.73 12.45
N MET A 153 -5.13 -7.40 13.61
CA MET A 153 -5.61 -6.80 14.87
C MET A 153 -4.71 -5.68 15.38
N THR A 154 -3.43 -5.69 14.99
CA THR A 154 -2.42 -4.73 15.45
C THR A 154 -1.90 -3.83 14.34
N ASN A 155 -1.77 -4.36 13.13
CA ASN A 155 -1.24 -3.64 11.97
C ASN A 155 -2.30 -2.87 11.17
N ARG A 156 -3.59 -3.23 11.27
CA ARG A 156 -4.66 -2.51 10.57
C ARG A 156 -5.18 -1.33 11.38
N SER A 157 -5.40 -0.21 10.71
CA SER A 157 -6.09 0.96 11.26
C SER A 157 -7.45 1.13 10.62
N ASP A 158 -8.51 1.06 11.42
CA ASP A 158 -9.88 1.26 10.94
C ASP A 158 -10.32 2.69 11.28
N PHE A 159 -10.88 3.39 10.30
CA PHE A 159 -11.36 4.76 10.47
C PHE A 159 -12.79 4.95 9.99
N VAL A 160 -13.46 5.89 10.65
CA VAL A 160 -14.84 6.27 10.38
C VAL A 160 -14.84 7.68 9.85
N GLY A 161 -15.49 7.88 8.71
CA GLY A 161 -15.59 9.15 8.02
C GLY A 161 -16.94 9.26 7.37
#